data_AF-A0A0G1A783-F1
#
_entry.id   AF-A0A0G1A783-F1
#
_cell.length_a   1.000
_cell.length_b   1.000
_cell.length_c   1.000
_cell.angle_alpha   90.00
_cell.angle_beta   90.00
_cell.angle_gamma   90.00
#
_symmetry.space_group_name_H-M   'P 1'
#
loop_
_entity.id
_entity.type
_entity.pdbx_description
1 polymer ?
#
loop_
_entity_poly.entity_id
_entity_poly.type
_entity_poly.pdbx_seq_one_letter_code
_entity_poly.pdbx_strand_id
1 'polypeptide(L)' 'MSEVKRKKGESFEALMRRFQNRMKESGKILQAKKVRFFAKDLNKNQRRKSALEKNRRTETLGYLKKIGRLKEEKPKGRR' A
#
# COMPACT_ATOMS: atom_id res chain seq x y z
N MET A 1 15.84 -9.15 -3.95
CA MET A 1 16.72 -8.43 -4.88
C MET A 1 15.84 -7.68 -5.87
N SER A 2 15.96 -6.36 -6.01
CA SER A 2 15.03 -5.52 -6.80
C SER A 2 15.76 -4.85 -7.98
N GLU A 3 16.57 -5.63 -8.67
CA GLU A 3 17.35 -5.19 -9.82
C GLU A 3 16.46 -5.21 -11.08
N VAL A 4 16.59 -4.18 -11.93
CA VAL A 4 15.94 -4.09 -13.23
C VAL A 4 16.99 -3.70 -14.26
N LYS A 5 17.23 -4.56 -15.25
CA LYS A 5 18.15 -4.30 -16.36
C LYS A 5 17.42 -3.59 -17.50
N ARG A 6 18.15 -2.78 -18.26
CA ARG A 6 17.62 -2.07 -19.44
C ARG A 6 17.36 -3.06 -20.57
N LYS A 7 16.19 -2.96 -21.21
CA LYS A 7 15.89 -3.73 -22.43
C LYS A 7 16.39 -2.97 -23.67
N LYS A 8 16.79 -3.70 -24.71
CA LYS A 8 17.20 -3.11 -26.00
C LYS A 8 15.99 -2.38 -26.62
N GLY A 9 16.18 -1.13 -27.05
CA GLY A 9 15.11 -0.29 -27.61
C GLY A 9 14.23 0.44 -26.60
N GLU A 10 14.55 0.37 -25.29
CA GLU A 10 13.76 1.05 -24.26
C GLU A 10 14.25 2.48 -23.96
N SER A 11 13.31 3.42 -23.81
CA SER A 11 13.60 4.76 -23.28
C SER A 11 13.96 4.71 -21.80
N PHE A 12 14.78 5.66 -21.34
CA PHE A 12 15.19 5.71 -19.94
C PHE A 12 13.99 5.85 -18.99
N GLU A 13 12.98 6.61 -19.37
CA GLU A 13 11.77 6.84 -18.58
C GLU A 13 10.96 5.56 -18.38
N ALA A 14 10.83 4.72 -19.42
CA ALA A 14 10.16 3.43 -19.30
C ALA A 14 10.88 2.50 -18.33
N LEU A 15 12.22 2.48 -18.36
CA LEU A 15 13.03 1.72 -17.41
C LEU A 15 12.82 2.23 -15.97
N MET A 16 12.86 3.55 -15.77
CA MET A 16 12.66 4.18 -14.47
C MET A 16 11.28 3.85 -13.90
N ARG A 17 10.22 3.91 -14.72
CA ARG A 17 8.86 3.54 -14.29
C ARG A 17 8.78 2.08 -13.84
N ARG A 18 9.41 1.14 -14.55
CA ARG A 18 9.47 -0.27 -14.14
C ARG A 18 10.21 -0.43 -12.82
N PHE A 19 11.34 0.25 -12.67
CA PHE A 19 12.10 0.24 -11.42
C PHE A 19 11.26 0.76 -10.24
N GLN A 20 10.57 1.88 -10.41
CA GLN A 20 9.69 2.44 -9.38
C GLN A 20 8.55 1.49 -9.02
N ASN A 21 7.90 0.86 -10.00
CA ASN A 21 6.86 -0.14 -9.75
C ASN A 21 7.41 -1.36 -9.00
N ARG A 22 8.57 -1.88 -9.44
CA ARG A 22 9.25 -3.00 -8.78
C ARG A 22 9.65 -2.67 -7.34
N MET A 23 10.08 -1.44 -7.08
CA MET A 23 10.41 -0.96 -5.73
C MET A 23 9.16 -0.84 -4.84
N LYS A 24 8.03 -0.37 -5.39
CA LYS A 24 6.73 -0.32 -4.69
C LYS A 24 6.24 -1.74 -4.36
N GLU A 25 6.24 -2.64 -5.34
CA GLU A 25 5.86 -4.06 -5.18
C GLU A 25 6.73 -4.77 -4.14
N SER A 26 8.03 -4.50 -4.15
CA SER A 26 8.97 -5.14 -3.21
C SER A 26 8.70 -4.78 -1.74
N GLY A 27 7.88 -3.77 -1.47
CA GLY A 27 7.57 -3.33 -0.10
C GLY A 27 8.75 -2.71 0.65
N LYS A 28 9.95 -2.67 0.08
CA LYS A 28 11.17 -2.16 0.74
C LYS A 28 11.04 -0.70 1.17
N ILE A 29 10.39 0.12 0.35
CA ILE A 29 10.13 1.53 0.70
C ILE A 29 9.22 1.62 1.94
N LEU A 30 8.20 0.75 2.01
CA LEU A 30 7.29 0.71 3.16
C LEU A 30 8.03 0.21 4.41
N GLN A 31 8.87 -0.81 4.28
CA GLN A 31 9.68 -1.32 5.38
C GLN A 31 10.65 -0.26 5.90
N ALA A 32 11.38 0.41 5.00
CA ALA A 32 12.29 1.50 5.36
C ALA A 32 11.56 2.62 6.12
N LYS A 33 10.34 2.98 5.70
CA LYS A 33 9.50 3.96 6.41
C LYS A 33 9.06 3.47 7.79
N LYS A 34 8.72 2.18 7.92
CA LYS A 34 8.30 1.57 9.21
C LYS A 34 9.44 1.56 10.23
N VAL A 35 10.65 1.21 9.81
CA VAL A 35 11.81 1.08 10.71
C VAL A 35 12.62 2.36 10.85
N ARG A 36 12.22 3.46 10.19
CA ARG A 36 12.93 4.75 10.22
C ARG A 36 13.11 5.28 11.65
N PHE A 37 12.14 5.01 12.52
CA PHE A 37 12.17 5.42 13.92
C PHE A 37 11.87 4.23 14.83
N PHE A 38 12.37 4.29 16.05
CA PHE A 38 12.03 3.31 17.08
C PHE A 38 10.55 3.38 17.42
N ALA A 39 9.87 2.24 17.34
CA ALA A 39 8.50 2.06 17.79
C ALA A 39 8.48 0.97 18.86
N LYS A 40 7.85 1.24 20.00
CA LYS A 40 7.63 0.24 21.04
C LYS A 40 6.63 -0.82 20.56
N ASP A 41 6.77 -2.03 21.07
CA ASP A 41 5.82 -3.09 20.79
C ASP A 41 4.41 -2.74 21.28
N LEU A 42 3.42 -3.10 20.48
CA LEU A 42 2.02 -2.88 20.79
C LEU A 42 1.59 -3.74 21.98
N ASN A 43 0.95 -3.11 22.98
CA ASN A 43 0.37 -3.81 24.12
C ASN A 43 -0.90 -4.59 23.72
N LYS A 44 -1.32 -5.59 24.51
CA LYS A 44 -2.48 -6.47 24.22
C LYS A 44 -3.76 -5.67 23.92
N ASN A 45 -4.01 -4.62 24.69
CA ASN A 45 -5.18 -3.75 24.51
C ASN A 45 -5.13 -2.98 23.19
N GLN A 46 -3.96 -2.48 22.78
CA GLN A 46 -3.80 -1.76 21.51
C GLN A 46 -3.98 -2.70 20.32
N ARG A 47 -3.45 -3.92 20.39
CA ARG A 47 -3.67 -4.96 19.37
C ARG A 47 -5.16 -5.28 19.21
N ARG A 48 -5.88 -5.47 20.34
CA ARG A 48 -7.33 -5.74 20.34
C ARG A 48 -8.11 -4.58 19.73
N LYS A 49 -7.83 -3.34 20.14
CA LYS A 49 -8.48 -2.14 19.60
C LYS A 49 -8.28 -2.03 18.09
N SER A 50 -7.05 -2.22 17.60
CA SER A 50 -6.77 -2.20 16.16
C SER A 50 -7.52 -3.29 15.38
N ALA A 51 -7.69 -4.48 15.96
CA ALA A 51 -8.43 -5.57 15.32
C ALA A 51 -9.94 -5.25 15.22
N LEU A 52 -10.53 -4.72 16.29
CA LEU A 52 -11.94 -4.30 16.31
C LEU A 52 -12.22 -3.20 15.29
N GLU A 53 -11.34 -2.19 15.21
CA GLU A 53 -11.45 -1.12 14.21
C GLU A 53 -11.35 -1.65 12.78
N LYS A 54 -10.49 -2.64 12.53
CA LYS A 54 -10.37 -3.28 11.21
C LYS A 54 -11.68 -3.99 10.83
N ASN A 55 -12.25 -4.77 11.75
CA ASN A 55 -13.51 -5.48 11.52
C ASN A 55 -14.66 -4.50 11.24
N ARG A 56 -14.80 -3.46 12.08
CA ARG A 56 -15.79 -2.40 11.88
C ARG A 56 -15.66 -1.75 10.50
N ARG A 57 -14.44 -1.42 10.06
CA ARG A 57 -14.21 -0.86 8.72
C ARG A 57 -14.61 -1.83 7.63
N THR A 58 -14.26 -3.10 7.73
CA THR A 58 -14.64 -4.13 6.76
C THR A 58 -16.15 -4.30 6.67
N GLU A 59 -16.86 -4.31 7.80
CA GLU A 59 -18.33 -4.38 7.85
C GLU A 59 -18.99 -3.15 7.22
N THR A 60 -18.53 -1.94 7.58
CA THR A 60 -19.05 -0.70 7.00
C THR A 60 -18.84 -0.65 5.49
N LEU A 61 -17.66 -1.05 4.99
CA LEU A 61 -17.39 -1.13 3.55
C LEU A 61 -18.26 -2.19 2.86
N GLY A 62 -18.45 -3.35 3.48
CA GLY A 62 -19.34 -4.41 2.96
C GLY A 62 -20.79 -3.94 2.85
N TYR A 63 -21.29 -3.24 3.87
CA TYR A 63 -22.61 -2.64 3.87
C TYR A 63 -22.75 -1.56 2.79
N LEU A 64 -21.80 -0.62 2.70
CA LEU A 64 -21.78 0.43 1.68
C LEU A 64 -21.75 -0.13 0.25
N LYS A 65 -20.99 -1.22 0.05
CA LYS A 65 -20.96 -1.96 -1.22
C LYS A 65 -22.33 -2.59 -1.53
N LYS A 66 -23.00 -3.18 -0.54
CA LYS A 66 -24.33 -3.81 -0.71
C LYS A 66 -25.41 -2.80 -1.10
N ILE A 67 -25.38 -1.60 -0.52
CA ILE A 67 -26.36 -0.54 -0.81
C ILE A 67 -25.99 0.31 -2.04
N GLY A 68 -24.90 -0.01 -2.75
CA GLY A 68 -24.45 0.74 -3.92
C GLY A 68 -23.96 2.17 -3.63
N ARG A 69 -23.78 2.55 -2.36
CA ARG A 69 -23.26 3.86 -1.94
C ARG A 69 -21.76 3.84 -1.65
N LEU A 70 -21.05 2.81 -2.09
CA LEU A 70 -19.60 2.83 -2.02
C LEU A 70 -19.14 4.04 -2.83
N LYS A 71 -18.61 5.05 -2.15
CA LYS A 71 -17.99 6.20 -2.80
C LYS A 71 -16.97 5.61 -3.77
N GLU A 72 -17.23 5.75 -5.07
CA GLU A 72 -16.21 5.46 -6.06
C GLU A 72 -15.05 6.37 -5.72
N GLU A 73 -14.00 5.83 -5.10
CA GLU A 73 -12.75 6.54 -5.00
C GLU A 73 -12.32 6.74 -6.45
N LYS A 74 -12.61 7.95 -6.99
CA LYS A 74 -12.07 8.38 -8.27
C LYS A 74 -10.61 7.98 -8.22
N PRO A 75 -10.11 7.12 -9.13
CA PRO A 75 -8.74 6.67 -9.07
C PRO A 75 -7.90 7.93 -8.99
N LYS A 76 -7.21 8.13 -7.86
CA LYS A 76 -6.29 9.27 -7.73
C LYS A 76 -5.41 9.19 -8.96
N GLY A 77 -5.61 10.16 -9.86
CA GLY A 77 -5.07 10.11 -11.20
C GLY A 77 -3.61 9.72 -11.11
N ARG A 78 -3.21 8.77 -11.95
CA ARG A 78 -1.81 8.51 -12.25
C ARG A 78 -1.28 9.79 -12.93
N ARG A 79 -0.98 10.80 -12.13
CA ARG A 79 -0.14 11.94 -12.48
C ARG A 79 1.19 11.70 -11.79
#